data_AF-A0A651HJP4-F1
#
_entry.id   AF-A0A651HJP4-F1
#
_cell.length_a   1.000
_cell.length_b   1.000
_cell.length_c   1.000
_cell.angle_alpha   90.00
_cell.angle_beta   90.00
_cell.angle_gamma   90.00
#
_symmetry.space_group_name_H-M   'P 1'
#
loop_
_entity.id
_entity.type
_entity.pdbx_description
1 polymer ?
#
loop_
_entity_poly.entity_id
_entity_poly.type
_entity_poly.pdbx_seq_one_letter_code
_entity_poly.pdbx_strand_id
1 'polypeptide(L)'
;MGESGTEPRNTLSIRDNRTGKDYEVDILEGDVVRAMDLRQIRVDDDDFGMMSYDPAFTNTAFTRSTVTEIDGGRGILRYRGYPIEQLAEKSSFLEVSYLLLKGELPTEDELSTFTHEVTYHTYIHENITKLLSGFRYDAHAMGIMISSVAALSTFYPEAKDISDPENRWIQMIRLVAKMPTLAAFAYRHHRGLPFIYPE
;
A
#
# COMPACT_ATOMS: atom_id res chain seq x y z
N MET A 1 7.92 47.79 -25.72
CA MET A 1 6.90 47.69 -24.67
C MET A 1 6.96 46.27 -24.15
N GLY A 2 7.63 46.06 -23.03
CA GLY A 2 7.88 44.73 -22.47
C GLY A 2 6.67 44.27 -21.69
N GLU A 3 6.02 43.21 -22.16
CA GLU A 3 5.05 42.45 -21.38
C GLU A 3 5.82 41.69 -20.29
N SER A 4 5.87 42.26 -19.10
CA SER A 4 6.27 41.56 -17.87
C SER A 4 5.03 40.85 -17.31
N GLY A 5 4.58 39.81 -18.02
CA GLY A 5 3.65 38.85 -17.46
C GLY A 5 4.37 38.08 -16.36
N THR A 6 4.23 38.55 -15.11
CA THR A 6 4.76 37.82 -13.96
C THR A 6 3.85 36.62 -13.79
N GLU A 7 4.31 35.44 -14.19
CA GLU A 7 3.55 34.21 -13.92
C GLU A 7 3.28 34.11 -12.40
N PRO A 8 2.05 33.71 -12.01
CA PRO A 8 1.72 33.55 -10.61
C PRO A 8 2.69 32.56 -9.98
N ARG A 9 3.41 33.00 -8.93
CA ARG A 9 4.32 32.13 -8.18
C ARG A 9 3.50 31.06 -7.45
N ASN A 10 3.91 29.82 -7.54
CA ASN A 10 3.24 28.69 -6.87
C ASN A 10 3.69 28.57 -5.41
N THR A 11 3.51 29.64 -4.65
CA THR A 11 3.95 29.76 -3.25
C THR A 11 2.82 30.29 -2.36
N LEU A 12 2.90 29.98 -1.06
CA LEU A 12 2.01 30.49 -0.02
C LEU A 12 2.81 31.42 0.90
N SER A 13 2.32 32.64 1.12
CA SER A 13 2.89 33.57 2.09
C SER A 13 2.25 33.37 3.46
N ILE A 14 3.08 33.20 4.49
CA ILE A 14 2.67 33.03 5.89
C ILE A 14 3.26 34.17 6.71
N ARG A 15 2.42 34.93 7.39
CA ARG A 15 2.85 35.99 8.31
C ARG A 15 2.70 35.55 9.76
N ASP A 16 3.78 35.53 10.52
CA ASP A 16 3.71 35.34 11.98
C ASP A 16 3.48 36.69 12.65
N ASN A 17 2.27 36.89 13.19
CA ASN A 17 1.90 38.15 13.86
C ASN A 17 2.64 38.37 15.19
N ARG A 18 3.25 37.35 15.79
CA ARG A 18 4.00 37.49 17.05
C ARG A 18 5.36 38.15 16.81
N THR A 19 6.01 37.83 15.70
CA THR A 19 7.34 38.34 15.34
C THR A 19 7.29 39.41 14.25
N GLY A 20 6.17 39.50 13.51
CA GLY A 20 5.99 40.38 12.36
C GLY A 20 6.73 39.91 11.10
N LYS A 21 7.35 38.72 11.12
CA LYS A 21 8.11 38.15 9.99
C LYS A 21 7.17 37.48 8.99
N ASP A 22 7.46 37.69 7.71
CA ASP A 22 6.81 37.02 6.58
C ASP A 22 7.70 35.87 6.09
N TYR A 23 7.07 34.75 5.76
CA TYR A 23 7.69 33.53 5.26
C TYR A 23 7.00 33.11 3.96
N GLU A 24 7.75 32.54 3.03
CA GLU A 24 7.20 31.91 1.83
C GLU A 24 7.45 30.40 1.89
N VAL A 25 6.44 29.62 1.53
CA VAL A 25 6.54 28.16 1.38
C VAL A 25 6.07 27.75 -0.02
N ASP A 26 6.70 26.73 -0.58
CA ASP A 26 6.33 26.23 -1.90
C ASP A 26 5.06 25.38 -1.84
N ILE A 27 4.19 25.56 -2.84
CA ILE A 27 3.08 24.65 -3.09
C ILE A 27 3.59 23.57 -4.05
N LEU A 28 3.55 22.32 -3.61
CA LEU A 28 3.96 21.16 -4.39
C LEU A 28 2.79 20.56 -5.16
N GLU A 29 3.09 19.66 -6.09
CA GLU A 29 2.09 18.87 -6.81
C GLU A 29 1.09 18.20 -5.87
N GLY A 30 -0.20 18.31 -6.20
CA GLY A 30 -1.31 17.86 -5.36
C GLY A 30 -1.82 18.89 -4.36
N ASP A 31 -1.47 20.17 -4.54
CA ASP A 31 -1.86 21.30 -3.68
C ASP A 31 -1.46 21.12 -2.20
N VAL A 32 -0.24 20.61 -1.99
CA VAL A 32 0.31 20.33 -0.66
C VAL A 32 1.52 21.20 -0.34
N VAL A 33 1.65 21.60 0.92
CA VAL A 33 2.87 22.20 1.45
C VAL A 33 3.69 21.16 2.20
N ARG A 34 5.02 21.24 2.14
CA ARG A 34 5.86 20.33 2.92
C ARG A 34 5.83 20.74 4.39
N ALA A 35 5.35 19.87 5.26
CA ALA A 35 5.24 20.16 6.71
C ALA A 35 6.58 20.58 7.36
N MET A 36 7.71 20.11 6.83
CA MET A 36 9.04 20.50 7.28
C MET A 36 9.37 21.98 7.03
N ASP A 37 8.75 22.60 6.02
CA ASP A 37 8.98 24.01 5.69
C ASP A 37 8.36 24.93 6.74
N LEU A 38 7.43 24.44 7.57
CA LEU A 38 6.92 25.19 8.72
C LEU A 38 7.98 25.39 9.80
N ARG A 39 9.06 24.58 9.85
CA ARG A 39 10.13 24.72 10.86
C ARG A 39 10.90 26.03 10.77
N GLN A 40 10.83 26.72 9.63
CA GLN A 40 11.44 28.04 9.48
C GLN A 40 10.73 29.12 10.32
N ILE A 41 9.46 28.88 10.69
CA ILE A 41 8.66 29.78 11.51
C ILE A 41 9.03 29.56 12.97
N ARG A 42 9.65 30.58 13.59
CA ARG A 42 10.18 30.55 14.96
C ARG A 42 9.89 31.87 15.67
N VAL A 43 9.62 31.80 16.97
CA VAL A 43 9.47 33.00 17.80
C VAL A 43 10.84 33.44 18.28
N ASP A 44 11.59 32.52 18.87
CA ASP A 44 12.97 32.71 19.32
C ASP A 44 13.95 31.91 18.44
N ASP A 45 15.21 32.34 18.33
CA ASP A 45 16.20 31.69 17.44
C ASP A 45 16.52 30.25 17.89
N ASP A 46 16.38 29.96 19.19
CA ASP A 46 16.60 28.65 19.81
C ASP A 46 15.38 27.70 19.70
N ASP A 47 14.26 28.17 19.14
CA ASP A 47 13.08 27.33 18.97
C ASP A 47 13.30 26.23 17.93
N PHE A 48 12.66 25.07 18.18
CA PHE A 48 12.63 23.96 17.23
C PHE A 48 11.96 24.33 15.88
N GLY A 49 11.04 25.30 15.90
CA GLY A 49 10.20 25.69 14.76
C GLY A 49 8.78 25.17 14.85
N MET A 50 7.88 25.79 14.08
CA MET A 50 6.47 25.41 14.02
C MET A 50 6.29 23.97 13.54
N MET A 51 5.33 23.28 14.14
CA MET A 51 4.92 21.93 13.76
C MET A 51 3.45 21.92 13.33
N SER A 52 3.11 21.07 12.37
CA SER A 52 1.71 20.81 12.03
C SER A 52 1.07 19.94 13.11
N TYR A 53 -0.12 20.34 13.56
CA TYR A 53 -0.94 19.54 14.46
C TYR A 53 -2.19 19.08 13.71
N ASP A 54 -2.19 17.83 13.27
CA ASP A 54 -3.27 17.22 12.50
C ASP A 54 -3.54 15.80 13.02
N PRO A 55 -4.31 15.66 14.11
CA PRO A 55 -4.66 14.35 14.65
C PRO A 55 -5.39 13.51 13.59
N ALA A 56 -4.97 12.24 13.47
CA ALA A 56 -5.43 11.29 12.45
C ALA A 56 -5.06 11.63 10.99
N PHE A 57 -4.20 12.63 10.74
CA PHE A 57 -3.68 12.96 9.40
C PHE A 57 -4.78 13.31 8.38
N THR A 58 -5.86 13.95 8.83
CA THR A 58 -7.03 14.23 7.97
C THR A 58 -6.70 15.21 6.84
N ASN A 59 -5.72 16.09 7.06
CA ASN A 59 -5.24 17.09 6.11
C ASN A 59 -3.73 16.95 5.82
N THR A 60 -3.15 15.76 6.03
CA THR A 60 -1.73 15.52 5.83
C THR A 60 -1.51 14.47 4.76
N ALA A 61 -0.96 14.87 3.62
CA ALA A 61 -0.47 13.94 2.61
C ALA A 61 0.87 13.33 3.05
N PHE A 62 0.85 12.04 3.42
CA PHE A 62 2.03 11.35 3.97
C PHE A 62 3.01 10.82 2.91
N THR A 63 2.49 10.37 1.76
CA THR A 63 3.31 9.77 0.71
C THR A 63 2.84 10.19 -0.67
N ARG A 64 3.77 10.15 -1.64
CA ARG A 64 3.43 10.16 -3.06
C ARG A 64 3.13 8.73 -3.49
N SER A 65 2.07 8.53 -4.27
CA SER A 65 1.68 7.22 -4.77
C SER A 65 1.12 7.36 -6.18
N THR A 66 1.45 6.40 -7.03
CA THR A 66 0.92 6.27 -8.40
C THR A 66 0.04 5.03 -8.54
N VAL A 67 -0.43 4.46 -7.42
CA VAL A 67 -1.16 3.18 -7.38
C VAL A 67 -2.66 3.36 -7.56
N THR A 68 -3.28 4.21 -6.74
CA THR A 68 -4.74 4.38 -6.69
C THR A 68 -5.09 5.85 -6.55
N GLU A 69 -6.03 6.32 -7.37
CA GLU A 69 -6.64 7.64 -7.30
C GLU A 69 -8.08 7.50 -6.80
N ILE A 70 -8.47 8.34 -5.85
CA ILE A 70 -9.82 8.40 -5.30
C ILE A 70 -10.29 9.84 -5.28
N ASP A 71 -11.41 10.12 -5.93
CA ASP A 71 -12.17 11.37 -5.78
C ASP A 71 -13.58 11.02 -5.30
N GLY A 72 -13.79 11.15 -3.98
CA GLY A 72 -15.06 10.83 -3.34
C GLY A 72 -16.20 11.77 -3.74
N GLY A 73 -15.91 13.02 -4.10
CA GLY A 73 -16.93 14.00 -4.50
C GLY A 73 -17.51 13.69 -5.87
N ARG A 74 -16.67 13.20 -6.80
CA ARG A 74 -17.08 12.77 -8.13
C ARG A 74 -17.38 11.28 -8.24
N GLY A 75 -17.12 10.51 -7.18
CA GLY A 75 -17.30 9.05 -7.15
C GLY A 75 -16.30 8.31 -8.05
N ILE A 76 -15.09 8.83 -8.22
CA ILE A 76 -14.06 8.24 -9.08
C ILE A 76 -13.13 7.35 -8.24
N LEU A 77 -12.92 6.11 -8.68
CA LEU A 77 -11.89 5.22 -8.18
C LEU A 77 -11.11 4.67 -9.38
N ARG A 78 -9.79 4.85 -9.39
CA ARG A 78 -8.92 4.36 -10.47
C ARG A 78 -7.71 3.61 -9.93
N TYR A 79 -7.38 2.50 -10.56
CA TYR A 79 -6.11 1.79 -10.33
C TYR A 79 -5.17 2.05 -11.49
N ARG A 80 -3.98 2.60 -11.21
CA ARG A 80 -2.99 3.00 -12.23
C ARG A 80 -3.60 3.84 -13.37
N GLY A 81 -4.61 4.66 -13.06
CA GLY A 81 -5.33 5.50 -14.02
C GLY A 81 -6.55 4.83 -14.69
N TYR A 82 -6.72 3.51 -14.58
CA TYR A 82 -7.87 2.79 -15.15
C TYR A 82 -9.09 2.88 -14.21
N PRO A 83 -10.27 3.29 -14.71
CA PRO A 83 -11.51 3.29 -13.92
C PRO A 83 -11.85 1.89 -13.39
N ILE A 84 -12.30 1.82 -12.14
CA ILE A 84 -12.55 0.54 -11.46
C ILE A 84 -13.62 -0.30 -12.16
N GLU A 85 -14.62 0.33 -12.77
CA GLU A 85 -15.71 -0.33 -13.49
C GLU A 85 -15.18 -1.11 -14.69
N GLN A 86 -14.19 -0.55 -15.40
CA GLN A 86 -13.58 -1.21 -16.54
C GLN A 86 -12.79 -2.44 -16.11
N LEU A 87 -12.03 -2.34 -15.01
CA LEU A 87 -11.27 -3.46 -14.48
C LEU A 87 -12.19 -4.57 -13.94
N ALA A 88 -13.29 -4.19 -13.29
CA ALA A 88 -14.25 -5.15 -12.75
C ALA A 88 -14.99 -5.93 -13.86
N GLU A 89 -15.34 -5.28 -14.97
CA GLU A 89 -16.07 -5.92 -16.08
C GLU A 89 -15.16 -6.68 -17.05
N LYS A 90 -13.91 -6.24 -17.24
CA LYS A 90 -13.06 -6.68 -18.36
C LYS A 90 -11.76 -7.34 -17.94
N SER A 91 -11.42 -7.37 -16.65
CA SER A 91 -10.17 -7.94 -16.17
C SER A 91 -10.42 -8.99 -15.09
N SER A 92 -9.45 -9.89 -14.95
CA SER A 92 -9.40 -10.88 -13.88
C SER A 92 -8.67 -10.34 -12.64
N PHE A 93 -8.86 -10.99 -11.50
CA PHE A 93 -8.15 -10.64 -10.26
C PHE A 93 -6.62 -10.68 -10.43
N LEU A 94 -6.09 -11.65 -11.18
CA LEU A 94 -4.65 -11.78 -11.38
C LEU A 94 -4.09 -10.69 -12.29
N GLU A 95 -4.82 -10.28 -13.34
CA GLU A 95 -4.45 -9.12 -14.16
C GLU A 95 -4.41 -7.84 -13.34
N VAL A 96 -5.44 -7.59 -12.53
CA VAL A 96 -5.48 -6.41 -11.64
C VAL A 96 -4.39 -6.48 -10.58
N SER A 97 -4.07 -7.66 -10.05
CA SER A 97 -2.97 -7.85 -9.11
C SER A 97 -1.63 -7.52 -9.76
N TYR A 98 -1.39 -7.98 -10.99
CA TYR A 98 -0.21 -7.64 -11.77
C TYR A 98 -0.11 -6.13 -12.01
N LEU A 99 -1.21 -5.50 -12.44
CA LEU A 99 -1.31 -4.05 -12.65
C LEU A 99 -0.91 -3.26 -11.40
N LEU A 100 -1.43 -3.65 -10.24
CA LEU A 100 -1.12 -2.96 -8.98
C LEU A 100 0.37 -3.13 -8.60
N LEU A 101 0.91 -4.33 -8.75
CA LEU A 101 2.29 -4.66 -8.37
C LEU A 101 3.35 -4.10 -9.33
N LYS A 102 3.14 -4.19 -10.64
CA LYS A 102 4.10 -3.79 -11.69
C LYS A 102 3.85 -2.38 -12.22
N GLY A 103 2.61 -1.90 -12.21
CA GLY A 103 2.25 -0.56 -12.66
C GLY A 103 1.55 -0.49 -14.02
N GLU A 104 1.64 -1.55 -14.82
CA GLU A 104 1.05 -1.64 -16.17
C GLU A 104 0.28 -2.95 -16.33
N LEU A 105 -0.65 -2.99 -17.29
CA LEU A 105 -1.38 -4.21 -17.61
C LEU A 105 -0.43 -5.23 -18.24
N PRO A 106 -0.55 -6.53 -17.89
CA PRO A 106 0.33 -7.56 -18.43
C PRO A 106 0.03 -7.82 -19.91
N THR A 107 1.06 -8.21 -20.64
CA THR A 107 0.89 -8.94 -21.91
C THR A 107 0.41 -10.37 -21.66
N GLU A 108 -0.06 -11.06 -22.70
CA GLU A 108 -0.57 -12.44 -22.57
C GLU A 108 0.50 -13.41 -22.01
N ASP A 109 1.74 -13.28 -22.47
CA ASP A 109 2.87 -14.10 -21.99
C ASP A 109 3.23 -13.80 -20.53
N GLU A 110 3.22 -12.53 -20.14
CA GLU A 110 3.48 -12.11 -18.75
C GLU A 110 2.37 -12.59 -17.82
N LEU A 111 1.11 -12.49 -18.25
CA LEU A 111 -0.04 -12.96 -17.47
C LEU A 111 0.00 -14.48 -17.30
N SER A 112 0.33 -15.21 -18.36
CA SER A 112 0.49 -16.67 -18.31
C SER A 112 1.59 -17.08 -17.32
N THR A 113 2.74 -16.41 -17.40
CA THR A 113 3.87 -16.62 -16.47
C THR A 113 3.47 -16.31 -15.03
N PHE A 114 2.87 -15.15 -14.79
CA PHE A 114 2.43 -14.75 -13.46
C PHE A 114 1.38 -15.70 -12.87
N THR A 115 0.43 -16.14 -13.70
CA THR A 115 -0.60 -17.10 -13.29
C THR A 115 0.02 -18.45 -12.92
N HIS A 116 1.01 -18.91 -13.69
CA HIS A 116 1.75 -20.13 -13.39
C HIS A 116 2.52 -20.01 -12.07
N GLU A 117 3.26 -18.91 -11.87
CA GLU A 117 4.02 -18.65 -10.65
C GLU A 117 3.12 -18.59 -9.41
N VAL A 118 1.99 -17.88 -9.49
CA VAL A 118 1.01 -17.82 -8.40
C VAL A 118 0.45 -19.21 -8.10
N THR A 119 0.01 -19.96 -9.13
CA THR A 119 -0.54 -21.32 -8.96
C THR A 119 0.48 -22.26 -8.33
N TYR A 120 1.74 -22.23 -8.78
CA TYR A 120 2.81 -23.08 -8.26
C TYR A 120 3.11 -22.79 -6.77
N HIS A 121 2.95 -21.54 -6.34
CA HIS A 121 3.24 -21.11 -4.97
C HIS A 121 2.04 -21.24 -4.01
N THR A 122 0.91 -21.81 -4.42
CA THR A 122 -0.30 -21.97 -3.57
C THR A 122 -0.11 -22.95 -2.42
N TYR A 123 0.75 -23.95 -2.58
CA TYR A 123 1.04 -24.96 -1.55
C TYR A 123 1.70 -24.35 -0.32
N ILE A 124 1.22 -24.73 0.87
CA ILE A 124 1.81 -24.31 2.15
C ILE A 124 2.58 -25.46 2.78
N HIS A 125 3.61 -25.14 3.56
CA HIS A 125 4.40 -26.14 4.25
C HIS A 125 3.56 -26.85 5.34
N GLU A 126 3.67 -28.17 5.48
CA GLU A 126 2.88 -28.99 6.45
C GLU A 126 3.08 -28.62 7.93
N ASN A 127 4.16 -27.92 8.25
CA ASN A 127 4.31 -27.38 9.61
C ASN A 127 3.31 -26.24 9.89
N ILE A 128 2.79 -25.56 8.86
CA ILE A 128 1.75 -24.55 8.99
C ILE A 128 0.39 -25.20 9.23
N THR A 129 0.07 -26.33 8.59
CA THR A 129 -1.16 -27.09 8.89
C THR A 129 -1.16 -27.60 10.33
N LYS A 130 -0.01 -28.02 10.85
CA LYS A 130 0.16 -28.36 12.28
C LYS A 130 -0.04 -27.16 13.20
N LEU A 131 0.52 -26.00 12.85
CA LEU A 131 0.31 -24.76 13.61
C LEU A 131 -1.18 -24.39 13.65
N LEU A 132 -1.85 -24.44 12.49
CA LEU A 132 -3.27 -24.16 12.36
C LEU A 132 -4.11 -25.07 13.26
N SER A 133 -3.77 -26.36 13.30
CA SER A 133 -4.42 -27.36 14.16
C SER A 133 -4.25 -27.08 15.66
N GLY A 134 -3.26 -26.29 16.05
CA GLY A 134 -3.02 -25.88 17.43
C GLY A 134 -3.94 -24.77 17.94
N PHE A 135 -4.65 -24.05 17.05
CA PHE A 135 -5.63 -23.06 17.48
C PHE A 135 -6.87 -23.72 18.06
N ARG A 136 -7.51 -23.04 19.02
CA ARG A 136 -8.82 -23.47 19.54
C ARG A 136 -9.84 -23.51 18.41
N TYR A 137 -10.78 -24.46 18.47
CA TYR A 137 -11.78 -24.68 17.43
C TYR A 137 -12.67 -23.44 17.14
N ASP A 138 -12.89 -22.58 18.12
CA ASP A 138 -13.70 -21.35 18.04
C ASP A 138 -12.87 -20.08 17.83
N ALA A 139 -11.55 -20.21 17.58
CA ALA A 139 -10.70 -19.06 17.36
C ALA A 139 -11.17 -18.26 16.13
N HIS A 140 -11.17 -16.93 16.27
CA HIS A 140 -11.59 -16.03 15.20
C HIS A 140 -10.66 -16.16 13.98
N ALA A 141 -11.25 -16.29 12.78
CA ALA A 141 -10.50 -16.55 11.55
C ALA A 141 -9.37 -15.53 11.30
N MET A 142 -9.60 -14.25 11.62
CA MET A 142 -8.55 -13.23 11.48
C MET A 142 -7.35 -13.46 12.43
N GLY A 143 -7.58 -13.97 13.65
CA GLY A 143 -6.49 -14.30 14.57
C GLY A 143 -5.63 -15.46 14.06
N ILE A 144 -6.29 -16.47 13.48
CA ILE A 144 -5.64 -17.59 12.80
C ILE A 144 -4.84 -17.10 11.59
N MET A 145 -5.43 -16.23 10.76
CA MET A 145 -4.80 -15.67 9.56
C MET A 145 -3.54 -14.87 9.90
N ILE A 146 -3.64 -13.91 10.83
CA ILE A 146 -2.50 -13.08 11.24
C ILE A 146 -1.36 -13.95 11.77
N SER A 147 -1.68 -14.93 12.63
CA SER A 147 -0.69 -15.83 13.20
C SER A 147 -0.03 -16.72 12.13
N SER A 148 -0.79 -17.16 11.14
CA SER A 148 -0.29 -18.00 10.04
C SER A 148 0.62 -17.21 9.10
N VAL A 149 0.25 -15.97 8.79
CA VAL A 149 1.10 -15.06 7.98
C VAL A 149 2.37 -14.70 8.74
N ALA A 150 2.30 -14.46 10.05
CA ALA A 150 3.47 -14.27 10.88
C ALA A 150 4.37 -15.52 10.89
N ALA A 151 3.79 -16.71 10.96
CA ALA A 151 4.56 -17.95 10.89
C ALA A 151 5.23 -18.15 9.53
N LEU A 152 4.60 -17.74 8.41
CA LEU A 152 5.23 -17.82 7.08
C LEU A 152 6.60 -17.12 7.04
N SER A 153 6.80 -16.04 7.81
CA SER A 153 8.08 -15.33 7.83
C SER A 153 9.24 -16.18 8.38
N THR A 154 8.97 -17.27 9.12
CA THR A 154 10.01 -18.20 9.58
C THR A 154 10.39 -19.25 8.53
N PHE A 155 9.55 -19.46 7.52
CA PHE A 155 9.79 -20.42 6.43
C PHE A 155 10.54 -19.80 5.25
N TYR A 156 10.63 -18.46 5.20
CA TYR A 156 11.29 -17.70 4.14
C TYR A 156 12.32 -16.72 4.73
N PRO A 157 13.44 -17.21 5.30
CA PRO A 157 14.45 -16.36 5.92
C PRO A 157 15.07 -15.34 4.95
N GLU A 158 15.11 -15.65 3.65
CA GLU A 158 15.56 -14.78 2.58
C GLU A 158 14.69 -13.52 2.45
N ALA A 159 13.42 -13.55 2.87
CA ALA A 159 12.49 -12.42 2.79
C ALA A 159 12.95 -11.18 3.59
N LYS A 160 13.96 -11.32 4.45
CA LYS A 160 14.59 -10.23 5.18
C LYS A 160 15.44 -9.31 4.30
N ASP A 161 15.94 -9.81 3.17
CA ASP A 161 16.68 -8.98 2.22
C ASP A 161 15.71 -8.17 1.35
N ILE A 162 15.40 -6.95 1.83
CA ILE A 162 14.52 -6.01 1.14
C ILE A 162 15.22 -5.24 0.01
N SER A 163 16.55 -5.36 -0.10
CA SER A 163 17.33 -4.62 -1.09
C SER A 163 17.31 -5.31 -2.45
N ASP A 164 17.18 -6.64 -2.46
CA ASP A 164 17.06 -7.44 -3.67
C ASP A 164 15.64 -7.35 -4.30
N PRO A 165 15.51 -6.79 -5.52
CA PRO A 165 14.24 -6.71 -6.23
C PRO A 165 13.63 -8.07 -6.60
N GLU A 166 14.44 -9.07 -6.95
CA GLU A 166 13.96 -10.39 -7.37
C GLU A 166 13.39 -11.14 -6.16
N ASN A 167 14.11 -11.11 -5.04
CA ASN A 167 13.62 -11.66 -3.79
C ASN A 167 12.29 -11.01 -3.39
N ARG A 168 12.18 -9.67 -3.43
CA ARG A 168 10.91 -8.98 -3.15
C ARG A 168 9.78 -9.44 -4.07
N TRP A 169 10.05 -9.60 -5.36
CA TRP A 169 9.07 -10.09 -6.34
C TRP A 169 8.55 -11.49 -5.97
N ILE A 170 9.45 -12.41 -5.66
CA ILE A 170 9.10 -13.78 -5.25
C ILE A 170 8.27 -13.77 -3.95
N GLN A 171 8.61 -12.93 -2.97
CA GLN A 171 7.82 -12.83 -1.74
C GLN A 171 6.42 -12.26 -1.99
N MET A 172 6.27 -11.28 -2.90
CA MET A 172 4.95 -10.76 -3.29
C MET A 172 4.09 -11.85 -3.92
N ILE A 173 4.64 -12.63 -4.86
CA ILE A 173 3.94 -13.77 -5.47
C ILE A 173 3.53 -14.79 -4.41
N ARG A 174 4.44 -15.17 -3.51
CA ARG A 174 4.14 -16.12 -2.42
C ARG A 174 3.00 -15.65 -1.53
N LEU A 175 2.94 -14.37 -1.21
CA LEU A 175 1.84 -13.81 -0.43
C LEU A 175 0.52 -13.87 -1.20
N VAL A 176 0.48 -13.41 -2.46
CA VAL A 176 -0.72 -13.48 -3.30
C VAL A 176 -1.22 -14.93 -3.43
N ALA A 177 -0.30 -15.87 -3.63
CA ALA A 177 -0.61 -17.29 -3.80
C ALA A 177 -1.12 -17.98 -2.52
N LYS A 178 -0.52 -17.68 -1.37
CA LYS A 178 -0.79 -18.42 -0.11
C LYS A 178 -1.94 -17.84 0.69
N MET A 179 -2.28 -16.56 0.50
CA MET A 179 -3.36 -15.90 1.24
C MET A 179 -4.71 -16.62 1.07
N PRO A 180 -5.14 -17.02 -0.15
CA PRO A 180 -6.36 -17.82 -0.33
C PRO A 180 -6.31 -19.18 0.38
N THR A 181 -5.19 -19.91 0.27
CA THR A 181 -5.00 -21.20 0.94
C THR A 181 -5.12 -21.08 2.45
N LEU A 182 -4.46 -20.08 3.05
CA LEU A 182 -4.54 -19.82 4.47
C LEU A 182 -5.96 -19.45 4.91
N ALA A 183 -6.66 -18.62 4.13
CA ALA A 183 -8.04 -18.24 4.42
C ALA A 183 -8.99 -19.44 4.38
N ALA A 184 -8.83 -20.30 3.36
CA ALA A 184 -9.59 -21.55 3.26
C ALA A 184 -9.30 -22.48 4.45
N PHE A 185 -8.04 -22.60 4.87
CA PHE A 185 -7.69 -23.47 5.98
C PHE A 185 -8.20 -22.92 7.31
N ALA A 186 -8.12 -21.61 7.53
CA ALA A 186 -8.68 -20.95 8.71
C ALA A 186 -10.20 -21.18 8.80
N TYR A 187 -10.93 -21.06 7.69
CA TYR A 187 -12.36 -21.34 7.63
C TYR A 187 -12.67 -22.82 7.94
N ARG A 188 -11.91 -23.76 7.36
CA ARG A 188 -12.12 -25.19 7.57
C ARG A 188 -11.78 -25.63 8.99
N HIS A 189 -10.73 -25.07 9.58
CA HIS A 189 -10.39 -25.27 11.00
C HIS A 189 -11.54 -24.84 11.90
N HIS A 190 -12.09 -23.65 11.68
CA HIS A 190 -13.25 -23.16 12.44
C HIS A 190 -14.49 -24.06 12.30
N ARG A 191 -14.63 -24.75 11.18
CA ARG A 191 -15.73 -25.71 10.93
C ARG A 191 -15.41 -27.15 11.35
N GLY A 192 -14.20 -27.41 11.85
CA GLY A 192 -13.74 -28.77 12.18
C GLY A 192 -13.63 -29.71 10.96
N LEU A 193 -13.45 -29.16 9.76
CA LEU A 193 -13.35 -29.90 8.51
C LEU A 193 -11.89 -30.17 8.14
N PRO A 194 -11.57 -31.30 7.48
CA PRO A 194 -10.21 -31.59 7.02
C PRO A 194 -9.79 -30.58 5.94
N PHE A 195 -8.52 -30.17 5.91
CA PHE A 195 -8.01 -29.24 4.89
C PHE A 195 -8.10 -29.83 3.47
N ILE A 196 -8.32 -28.95 2.47
CA ILE A 196 -8.34 -29.32 1.05
C ILE A 196 -7.18 -28.57 0.40
N TYR A 197 -6.30 -29.31 -0.27
CA TYR A 197 -5.15 -28.72 -0.93
C TYR A 197 -5.55 -28.01 -2.22
N PRO A 198 -4.80 -26.97 -2.65
CA PRO A 198 -4.97 -26.37 -3.96
C PRO A 198 -4.81 -27.41 -5.08
N GLU A 199 -5.61 -27.27 -6.14
CA GLU A 199 -5.51 -28.05 -7.39
C GLU A 199 -4.69 -27.28 -8.44
#